data_AF-A0A7V5N649-F1
#
_entry.id   AF-A0A7V5N649-F1
#
_cell.length_a   1.000
_cell.length_b   1.000
_cell.length_c   1.000
_cell.angle_alpha   90.00
_cell.angle_beta   90.00
_cell.angle_gamma   90.00
#
_symmetry.space_group_name_H-M   'P 1'
#
loop_
_entity.id
_entity.type
_entity.pdbx_description
1 polymer ?
#
loop_
_entity_poly.entity_id
_entity_poly.type
_entity_poly.pdbx_seq_one_letter_code
_entity_poly.pdbx_strand_id
1 'polypeptide(L)'
;MLRTELPYNTLKDIYRLETPSDTVAALVTFVLENSPADRAGIIQRDIILMFNNVPVMNTDDLYKLIEKVESEAKVPVEILRRGNVYNLTVNFD
;
A
#
# COMPACT_ATOMS: atom_id res chain seq x y z
N MET A 1 -18.66 10.11 -12.58
CA MET A 1 -18.00 9.17 -11.65
C MET A 1 -17.24 10.00 -10.63
N LEU A 2 -17.78 10.17 -9.43
CA LEU A 2 -17.12 10.94 -8.38
C LEU A 2 -16.06 10.06 -7.73
N ARG A 3 -14.78 10.30 -8.04
CA ARG A 3 -13.68 9.88 -7.15
C ARG A 3 -13.76 10.80 -5.95
N THR A 4 -14.29 10.32 -4.84
CA THR A 4 -14.25 11.05 -3.58
C THR A 4 -12.83 10.92 -3.02
N GLU A 5 -12.03 11.97 -3.14
CA GLU A 5 -10.81 12.10 -2.35
C GLU A 5 -11.23 12.23 -0.89
N LEU A 6 -11.07 11.14 -0.13
CA LEU A 6 -11.33 11.17 1.30
C LEU A 6 -10.31 12.11 1.96
N PRO A 7 -10.74 13.04 2.84
CA PRO A 7 -9.82 13.93 3.53
C PRO A 7 -8.75 13.15 4.30
N TYR A 8 -7.51 13.66 4.33
CA TYR A 8 -6.38 13.01 5.01
C TYR A 8 -6.68 12.57 6.44
N ASN A 9 -7.37 13.41 7.22
CA ASN A 9 -7.73 13.09 8.61
C ASN A 9 -8.69 11.90 8.70
N THR A 10 -9.63 11.78 7.76
CA THR A 10 -10.55 10.64 7.68
C THR A 10 -9.82 9.34 7.41
N LEU A 11 -8.81 9.36 6.54
CA LEU A 11 -7.97 8.19 6.27
C LEU A 11 -7.11 7.83 7.49
N LYS A 12 -6.57 8.84 8.18
CA LYS A 12 -5.83 8.65 9.43
C LYS A 12 -6.68 7.97 10.50
N ASP A 13 -7.96 8.34 10.60
CA ASP A 13 -8.92 7.77 11.55
C ASP A 13 -9.31 6.33 11.20
N ILE A 14 -9.60 6.06 9.91
CA ILE A 14 -9.96 4.73 9.41
C ILE A 14 -8.83 3.73 9.67
N TYR A 15 -7.59 4.12 9.34
CA TYR A 15 -6.42 3.25 9.45
C TYR A 15 -5.68 3.39 10.80
N ARG A 16 -6.22 4.20 11.72
CA ARG A 16 -5.65 4.48 13.06
C ARG A 16 -4.14 4.76 13.03
N LEU A 17 -3.71 5.61 12.08
CA LEU A 17 -2.28 5.92 11.86
C LEU A 17 -1.69 6.84 12.96
N GLU A 18 -2.29 6.90 14.14
CA GLU A 18 -1.92 7.79 15.25
C GLU A 18 -0.77 7.21 16.10
N THR A 19 -0.58 5.89 16.11
CA THR A 19 0.44 5.21 16.91
C THR A 19 1.15 4.09 16.13
N PRO A 20 2.48 3.89 16.27
CA PRO A 20 3.23 2.83 15.58
C PRO A 20 2.84 1.40 15.96
N SER A 21 2.10 1.21 17.06
CA SER A 21 1.87 -0.11 17.65
C SER A 21 0.58 -0.80 17.19
N ASP A 22 -0.36 -0.05 16.60
CA ASP A 22 -1.68 -0.55 16.15
C ASP A 22 -1.99 -0.18 14.69
N THR A 23 -0.97 0.21 13.92
CA THR A 23 -1.16 0.77 12.57
C THR A 23 -1.72 -0.28 11.62
N VAL A 24 -2.95 -0.05 11.12
CA VAL A 24 -3.65 -0.88 10.13
C VAL A 24 -3.08 -0.66 8.74
N ALA A 25 -1.77 -0.85 8.56
CA ALA A 25 -1.07 -0.66 7.28
C ALA A 25 0.42 -1.04 7.35
N ALA A 26 1.10 -1.04 6.21
CA ALA A 26 2.56 -1.16 6.12
C ALA A 26 3.21 0.14 5.59
N LEU A 27 4.13 0.74 6.35
CA LEU A 27 4.90 1.92 5.94
C LEU A 27 6.08 1.52 5.05
N VAL A 28 6.18 2.15 3.88
CA VAL A 28 7.32 1.98 2.96
C VAL A 28 8.49 2.83 3.44
N THR A 29 9.54 2.18 3.96
CA THR A 29 10.75 2.83 4.45
C THR A 29 11.85 2.94 3.39
N PHE A 30 11.81 2.06 2.38
CA PHE A 30 12.76 2.01 1.27
C PHE A 30 12.13 1.31 0.07
N VAL A 31 12.53 1.69 -1.13
CA VAL A 31 12.16 1.03 -2.38
C VAL A 31 13.44 0.74 -3.14
N LEU A 32 13.65 -0.52 -3.51
CA LEU A 32 14.81 -0.92 -4.30
C LEU A 32 14.63 -0.45 -5.75
N GLU A 33 15.66 0.18 -6.30
CA GLU A 33 15.68 0.63 -7.69
C GLU A 33 15.45 -0.55 -8.65
N ASN A 34 14.67 -0.34 -9.71
CA ASN A 34 14.27 -1.35 -10.67
C ASN A 34 13.50 -2.54 -10.07
N SER A 35 12.94 -2.43 -8.87
CA SER A 35 12.03 -3.44 -8.30
C SER A 35 10.61 -3.33 -8.88
N PRO A 36 9.75 -4.35 -8.73
CA PRO A 36 8.33 -4.25 -9.06
C PRO A 36 7.63 -3.02 -8.46
N ALA A 37 7.96 -2.68 -7.20
CA ALA A 37 7.39 -1.54 -6.50
C ALA A 37 7.86 -0.21 -7.12
N ASP A 38 9.14 -0.11 -7.47
CA ASP A 38 9.71 1.07 -8.14
C ASP A 38 9.06 1.30 -9.52
N ARG A 39 8.96 0.24 -10.33
CA ARG A 39 8.27 0.28 -11.64
C ARG A 39 6.79 0.67 -11.52
N ALA A 40 6.14 0.29 -10.43
CA ALA A 40 4.76 0.69 -10.12
C ALA A 40 4.64 2.14 -9.61
N GLY A 41 5.76 2.80 -9.35
CA GLY A 41 5.81 4.18 -8.85
C GLY A 41 5.53 4.30 -7.35
N ILE A 42 5.70 3.22 -6.57
CA ILE A 42 5.70 3.25 -5.10
C ILE A 42 6.98 3.94 -4.64
N ILE A 43 6.87 4.82 -3.64
CA ILE A 43 8.00 5.60 -3.12
C ILE A 43 8.09 5.51 -1.60
N GLN A 44 9.22 5.96 -1.07
CA GLN A 44 9.40 6.11 0.36
C GLN A 44 8.30 6.98 0.98
N ARG A 45 7.82 6.57 2.16
CA ARG A 45 6.75 7.19 2.96
C ARG A 45 5.34 6.97 2.41
N ASP A 46 5.18 6.14 1.39
CA ASP A 46 3.88 5.56 1.10
C ASP A 46 3.47 4.61 2.23
N ILE A 47 2.17 4.51 2.44
CA ILE A 47 1.58 3.54 3.36
C ILE A 47 0.72 2.61 2.52
N ILE A 48 1.03 1.30 2.52
CA ILE A 48 0.25 0.29 1.81
C ILE A 48 -1.00 -0.03 2.63
N LEU A 49 -2.16 0.24 2.05
CA LEU A 49 -3.48 0.04 2.68
C LEU A 49 -4.11 -1.30 2.27
N MET A 50 -3.98 -1.65 0.98
CA MET A 50 -4.48 -2.91 0.44
C MET A 50 -3.49 -3.48 -0.57
N PHE A 51 -3.42 -4.82 -0.60
CA PHE A 51 -2.60 -5.56 -1.54
C PHE A 51 -3.42 -6.73 -2.09
N ASN A 52 -3.53 -6.83 -3.41
CA ASN A 52 -4.34 -7.84 -4.09
C ASN A 52 -5.81 -7.89 -3.60
N ASN A 53 -6.42 -6.71 -3.40
CA ASN A 53 -7.77 -6.55 -2.83
C ASN A 53 -7.93 -7.05 -1.38
N VAL A 54 -6.84 -7.33 -0.68
CA VAL A 54 -6.85 -7.72 0.74
C VAL A 54 -6.32 -6.53 1.58
N PRO A 55 -7.05 -6.12 2.64
CA PRO A 55 -6.55 -5.11 3.57
C PRO A 55 -5.23 -5.53 4.21
N VAL A 56 -4.28 -4.60 4.28
CA VAL A 56 -2.99 -4.80 4.95
C VAL A 56 -3.10 -4.25 6.35
N MET A 57 -3.07 -5.13 7.36
CA MET A 57 -3.22 -4.72 8.76
C MET A 57 -1.88 -4.41 9.43
N ASN A 58 -0.77 -4.92 8.90
CA ASN A 58 0.59 -4.72 9.39
C ASN A 58 1.59 -5.21 8.33
N THR A 59 2.88 -5.02 8.59
CA THR A 59 3.96 -5.44 7.68
C THR A 59 4.03 -6.97 7.49
N ASP A 60 3.78 -7.77 8.53
CA ASP A 60 3.84 -9.23 8.45
C ASP A 60 2.74 -9.79 7.51
N ASP A 61 1.55 -9.18 7.54
CA ASP A 61 0.46 -9.55 6.63
C ASP A 61 0.79 -9.19 5.19
N LEU A 62 1.43 -8.04 4.95
CA LEU A 62 1.90 -7.68 3.61
C LEU A 62 2.92 -8.71 3.09
N TYR A 63 3.89 -9.13 3.91
CA TYR A 63 4.86 -10.16 3.51
C TYR A 63 4.17 -11.48 3.13
N LYS A 64 3.24 -11.97 3.96
CA LYS A 64 2.46 -13.19 3.66
C LYS A 64 1.63 -13.07 2.38
N LEU A 65 1.15 -11.87 2.04
CA LEU A 65 0.41 -11.63 0.80
C LEU A 65 1.34 -11.65 -0.41
N ILE A 66 2.53 -11.05 -0.29
CA ILE A 66 3.56 -11.07 -1.34
C ILE A 66 4.04 -12.50 -1.61
N GLU A 67 4.26 -13.31 -0.58
CA GLU A 67 4.66 -14.72 -0.72
C GLU A 67 3.67 -15.58 -1.51
N LYS A 68 2.39 -15.16 -1.56
CA LYS A 68 1.33 -15.85 -2.31
C LYS A 68 1.19 -15.38 -3.75
N VAL A 69 1.95 -14.37 -4.16
CA VAL A 69 1.88 -13.84 -5.52
C VAL A 69 2.57 -14.79 -6.47
N GLU A 70 1.85 -15.21 -7.51
CA GLU A 70 2.41 -16.01 -8.59
C GLU A 70 3.33 -15.15 -9.46
N SER A 71 4.32 -15.80 -10.09
CA SER A 71 5.16 -15.15 -11.10
C SER A 71 4.30 -14.62 -12.24
N GLU A 72 4.71 -13.50 -12.83
CA GLU A 72 4.03 -12.78 -13.92
C GLU A 72 2.67 -12.15 -13.54
N ALA A 73 2.32 -12.13 -12.24
CA ALA A 73 1.07 -11.55 -11.78
C ALA A 73 1.05 -10.02 -11.83
N LYS A 74 -0.12 -9.46 -12.13
CA LYS A 74 -0.43 -8.03 -11.97
C LYS A 74 -1.30 -7.83 -10.74
N VAL A 75 -0.74 -7.19 -9.73
CA VAL A 75 -1.38 -7.07 -8.42
C VAL A 75 -1.85 -5.62 -8.19
N PRO A 76 -3.14 -5.37 -7.95
CA PRO A 76 -3.62 -4.06 -7.53
C PRO A 76 -3.14 -3.76 -6.11
N VAL A 77 -2.64 -2.55 -5.89
CA VAL A 77 -2.16 -2.06 -4.59
C VAL A 77 -2.76 -0.69 -4.32
N GLU A 78 -3.37 -0.53 -3.16
CA GLU A 78 -3.87 0.76 -2.70
C GLU A 78 -2.87 1.36 -1.70
N ILE A 79 -2.48 2.61 -1.94
CA ILE A 79 -1.52 3.34 -1.09
C ILE A 79 -2.09 4.67 -0.62
N LEU A 80 -1.65 5.09 0.56
CA LEU A 80 -1.79 6.46 1.04
C LEU A 80 -0.47 7.21 0.82
N ARG A 81 -0.53 8.31 0.07
CA ARG A 81 0.62 9.19 -0.17
C ARG A 81 0.21 10.63 0.06
N ARG A 82 0.86 11.28 1.05
CA ARG A 82 0.61 12.68 1.41
C ARG A 82 -0.88 13.01 1.60
N GLY A 83 -1.62 12.03 2.12
CA GLY A 83 -3.04 12.13 2.41
C GLY A 83 -4.00 11.86 1.26
N ASN A 84 -3.50 11.48 0.09
CA ASN A 84 -4.32 11.03 -1.03
C ASN A 84 -4.17 9.52 -1.22
N VAL A 85 -5.27 8.87 -1.61
CA VAL A 85 -5.29 7.44 -1.94
C VAL A 85 -4.96 7.25 -3.42
N TYR A 86 -4.00 6.37 -3.71
CA TYR A 86 -3.66 5.99 -5.07
C TYR A 86 -3.88 4.49 -5.25
N ASN A 87 -4.42 4.13 -6.41
CA ASN A 87 -4.53 2.76 -6.86
C ASN A 87 -3.45 2.51 -7.91
N LEU A 88 -2.50 1.65 -7.59
CA LEU A 88 -1.36 1.27 -8.41
C LEU A 88 -1.49 -0.18 -8.85
N THR A 89 -0.73 -0.57 -9.86
CA THR A 89 -0.59 -1.97 -10.28
C THR A 89 0.87 -2.34 -10.23
N VAL A 90 1.19 -3.36 -9.44
CA VAL A 90 2.54 -3.93 -9.33
C VAL A 90 2.60 -5.17 -10.21
N ASN A 91 3.56 -5.21 -11.13
CA ASN A 91 3.80 -6.36 -11.99
C ASN A 91 4.97 -7.18 -11.44
N PHE A 92 4.75 -8.46 -11.17
CA PHE A 92 5.74 -9.41 -10.65
C PHE A 92 6.31 -10.30 -11.77
N ASP A 93 6.83 -9.65 -12.82
CA ASP A 93 7.53 -10.27 -13.95
C ASP A 93 8.98 -10.69 -13.64
#